data_AF-A0AAD6YD32-F1
#
_entry.id   AF-A0AAD6YD32-F1
#
_cell.length_a   1.000
_cell.length_b   1.000
_cell.length_c   1.000
_cell.angle_alpha   90.00
_cell.angle_beta   90.00
_cell.angle_gamma   90.00
#
_symmetry.space_group_name_H-M   'P 1'
#
loop_
_entity.id
_entity.type
_entity.pdbx_description
1 polymer ?
#
loop_
_entity_poly.entity_id
_entity_poly.type
_entity_poly.pdbx_seq_one_letter_code
_entity_poly.pdbx_strand_id
1 'polypeptide(L)'
;MSTKLKSLRLGILVPSLNTALEPVTSAIISQLSPNVTVHFSRFPVTKISLEPSALLQFDSYGPIMAAARLLADAHVDVIGWSGTSGGWLGFDEDERFCQAIKDELGVPATTSTLALNRALDLLEIKKFALVTPEKILDRQVKEVMEKGKGEVGAISTFCTNLTAAQRASKWEEEYGVPVLDTVSTVIWDMLRVKEYKKGAVKGWGKLFEL
;
A
#
# COMPACT_ATOMS: atom_id res chain seq x y z
N MET A 1 33.10 5.80 -7.74
CA MET A 1 32.64 4.39 -7.73
C MET A 1 31.13 4.38 -7.91
N SER A 2 30.62 3.78 -8.98
CA SER A 2 29.18 3.65 -9.21
C SER A 2 28.63 2.60 -8.25
N THR A 3 27.90 3.00 -7.22
CA THR A 3 27.17 2.08 -6.34
C THR A 3 26.12 1.35 -7.17
N LYS A 4 26.34 0.06 -7.42
CA LYS A 4 25.40 -0.80 -8.14
C LYS A 4 24.05 -0.77 -7.40
N LEU A 5 22.99 -0.35 -8.09
CA LEU A 5 21.64 -0.32 -7.52
C LEU A 5 21.25 -1.74 -7.05
N LYS A 6 20.75 -1.84 -5.82
CA LYS A 6 20.30 -3.09 -5.20
C LYS A 6 19.25 -3.76 -6.10
N SER A 7 19.36 -5.07 -6.31
CA SER A 7 18.29 -5.81 -6.96
C SER A 7 17.26 -6.24 -5.92
N LEU A 8 15.96 -6.06 -6.20
CA LEU A 8 14.87 -6.40 -5.29
C LEU A 8 13.73 -7.12 -6.02
N ARG A 9 13.13 -8.10 -5.34
CA ARG A 9 11.90 -8.77 -5.74
C ARG A 9 10.82 -8.46 -4.72
N LEU A 10 9.81 -7.69 -5.12
CA LEU A 10 8.67 -7.36 -4.27
C LEU A 10 7.59 -8.43 -4.45
N GLY A 11 7.09 -9.01 -3.36
CA GLY A 11 5.94 -9.92 -3.39
C GLY A 11 4.69 -9.22 -2.89
N ILE A 12 3.58 -9.25 -3.63
CA ILE A 12 2.33 -8.61 -3.22
C ILE A 12 1.20 -9.64 -3.12
N LEU A 13 0.54 -9.64 -1.98
CA LEU A 13 -0.67 -10.42 -1.72
C LEU A 13 -1.90 -9.64 -2.22
N VAL A 14 -2.69 -10.28 -3.10
CA VAL A 14 -3.79 -9.64 -3.83
C VAL A 14 -5.11 -10.37 -3.55
N PRO A 15 -6.15 -9.69 -3.04
CA PRO A 15 -7.48 -10.29 -2.94
C PRO A 15 -7.99 -10.74 -4.32
N SER A 16 -8.64 -11.89 -4.41
CA SER A 16 -9.12 -12.43 -5.70
C SER A 16 -10.05 -11.50 -6.50
N LEU A 17 -10.78 -10.62 -5.82
CA LEU A 17 -11.68 -9.63 -6.46
C LEU A 17 -11.00 -8.31 -6.84
N ASN A 18 -9.76 -8.07 -6.42
CA ASN A 18 -9.05 -6.84 -6.72
C ASN A 18 -8.53 -6.89 -8.16
N THR A 19 -8.84 -5.88 -8.97
CA THR A 19 -8.40 -5.77 -10.36
C THR A 19 -7.60 -4.50 -10.65
N ALA A 20 -7.58 -3.53 -9.72
CA ALA A 20 -6.85 -2.28 -9.89
C ALA A 20 -5.39 -2.35 -9.42
N LEU A 21 -5.12 -3.14 -8.37
CA LEU A 21 -3.82 -3.17 -7.69
C LEU A 21 -2.65 -3.59 -8.59
N GLU A 22 -2.80 -4.72 -9.29
CA GLU A 22 -1.70 -5.30 -10.08
C GLU A 22 -1.27 -4.36 -11.22
N PRO A 23 -2.18 -3.77 -12.03
CA PRO A 23 -1.80 -2.77 -13.03
C PRO A 23 -1.14 -1.51 -12.45
N VAL A 24 -1.70 -0.94 -11.37
CA VAL A 24 -1.17 0.28 -10.73
C VAL A 24 0.24 0.03 -10.20
N THR A 25 0.43 -1.08 -9.49
CA THR A 25 1.73 -1.50 -8.96
C THR A 25 2.75 -1.69 -10.07
N SER A 26 2.36 -2.39 -11.13
CA SER A 26 3.25 -2.65 -12.28
C SER A 26 3.69 -1.34 -12.94
N ALA A 27 2.78 -0.37 -13.06
CA ALA A 27 3.10 0.95 -13.59
C ALA A 27 4.11 1.71 -12.70
N ILE A 28 3.94 1.66 -11.38
CA ILE A 28 4.89 2.27 -10.42
C ILE A 28 6.28 1.62 -10.53
N ILE A 29 6.35 0.28 -10.47
CA ILE A 29 7.61 -0.47 -10.44
C ILE A 29 8.33 -0.49 -11.79
N SER A 30 7.63 -0.29 -12.91
CA SER A 30 8.25 -0.24 -14.25
C SER A 30 9.43 0.74 -14.35
N GLN A 31 9.39 1.84 -13.61
CA GLN A 31 10.47 2.85 -13.55
C GLN A 31 11.77 2.33 -12.92
N LEU A 32 11.68 1.26 -12.14
CA LEU A 32 12.79 0.68 -11.39
C LEU A 32 13.31 -0.62 -12.01
N SER A 33 12.68 -1.09 -13.09
CA SER A 33 13.09 -2.27 -13.82
C SER A 33 14.42 -2.04 -14.56
N PRO A 34 15.33 -3.04 -14.63
CA PRO A 34 15.20 -4.41 -14.13
C PRO A 34 15.67 -4.60 -12.68
N ASN A 35 16.12 -3.55 -12.00
CA ASN A 35 16.66 -3.66 -10.65
C ASN A 35 15.59 -4.08 -9.64
N VAL A 36 14.38 -3.53 -9.74
CA VAL A 36 13.24 -3.92 -8.91
C VAL A 36 12.19 -4.61 -9.78
N THR A 37 11.74 -5.78 -9.35
CA THR A 37 10.65 -6.54 -9.98
C THR A 37 9.52 -6.77 -8.97
N VAL A 38 8.30 -7.01 -9.45
CA VAL A 38 7.14 -7.30 -8.61
C VAL A 38 6.46 -8.59 -9.03
N HIS A 39 6.01 -9.35 -8.04
CA HIS A 39 5.42 -10.68 -8.17
C HIS A 39 4.14 -10.72 -7.34
N PHE A 40 3.09 -11.36 -7.85
CA PHE A 40 1.77 -11.34 -7.23
C PHE A 40 1.32 -12.75 -6.86
N SER A 41 0.67 -12.87 -5.72
CA SER A 41 -0.01 -14.10 -5.30
C SER A 41 -1.40 -13.75 -4.79
N ARG A 42 -2.39 -14.50 -5.27
CA ARG A 42 -3.81 -14.25 -5.00
C ARG A 42 -4.35 -15.23 -3.99
N PHE A 43 -5.29 -14.75 -3.16
CA PHE A 43 -6.02 -15.57 -2.21
C PHE A 43 -7.51 -15.25 -2.30
N PRO A 44 -8.40 -16.22 -2.01
CA PRO A 44 -9.83 -16.06 -2.15
C PRO A 44 -10.38 -15.04 -1.14
N VAL A 45 -11.08 -14.03 -1.66
CA VAL A 45 -11.97 -13.15 -0.89
C VAL A 45 -13.30 -13.12 -1.64
N THR A 46 -14.34 -13.71 -1.06
CA THR A 46 -15.63 -13.88 -1.74
C THR A 46 -16.70 -12.91 -1.24
N LYS A 47 -16.50 -12.27 -0.07
CA LYS A 47 -17.38 -11.23 0.47
C LYS A 47 -16.57 -10.15 1.22
N ILE A 48 -16.88 -8.89 0.96
CA ILE A 48 -16.48 -7.75 1.80
C ILE A 48 -17.69 -7.49 2.72
N SER A 49 -17.66 -8.04 3.93
CA SER A 49 -18.76 -7.90 4.89
C SER A 49 -18.21 -7.60 6.28
N LEU A 50 -18.95 -6.81 7.06
CA LEU A 50 -18.71 -6.58 8.48
C LEU A 50 -19.31 -7.71 9.35
N GLU A 51 -19.90 -8.73 8.74
CA GLU A 51 -20.44 -9.87 9.47
C GLU A 51 -19.31 -10.69 10.12
N PRO A 52 -19.50 -11.18 11.36
CA PRO A 52 -18.51 -12.00 12.07
C PRO A 52 -18.01 -13.20 11.27
N SER A 53 -18.84 -13.78 10.40
CA SER A 53 -18.48 -14.88 9.51
C SER A 53 -17.47 -14.50 8.41
N ALA A 54 -17.44 -13.23 8.00
CA ALA A 54 -16.46 -12.69 7.05
C ALA A 54 -15.16 -12.25 7.74
N LEU A 55 -15.15 -12.13 9.07
CA LEU A 55 -13.94 -11.88 9.87
C LEU A 55 -13.12 -13.17 10.05
N LEU A 56 -13.79 -14.33 10.15
CA LEU A 56 -13.16 -15.66 10.28
C LEU A 56 -12.23 -16.03 9.11
N GLN A 57 -12.36 -15.40 7.94
CA GLN A 57 -11.45 -15.63 6.81
C GLN A 57 -10.02 -15.09 7.09
N PHE A 58 -9.88 -14.21 8.08
CA PHE A 58 -8.61 -13.64 8.53
C PHE A 58 -8.06 -14.35 9.80
N ASP A 59 -8.93 -14.88 10.67
CA ASP A 59 -8.56 -15.48 11.97
C ASP A 59 -7.70 -16.75 11.89
N SER A 60 -7.62 -17.43 10.74
CA SER A 60 -6.78 -18.63 10.58
C SER A 60 -5.57 -18.43 9.66
N TYR A 61 -5.40 -17.23 9.08
CA TYR A 61 -4.42 -16.89 8.03
C TYR A 61 -4.29 -17.88 6.85
N GLY A 62 -5.04 -18.99 6.78
CA GLY A 62 -4.71 -20.13 5.92
C GLY A 62 -4.56 -19.77 4.44
N PRO A 63 -5.59 -19.18 3.79
CA PRO A 63 -5.50 -18.85 2.37
C PRO A 63 -4.47 -17.77 2.05
N ILE A 64 -4.35 -16.75 2.89
CA ILE A 64 -3.40 -15.64 2.72
C ILE A 64 -1.95 -16.09 2.95
N MET A 65 -1.69 -16.94 3.95
CA MET A 65 -0.36 -17.53 4.18
C MET A 65 0.02 -18.55 3.13
N ALA A 66 -0.93 -19.32 2.60
CA ALA A 66 -0.68 -20.17 1.43
C ALA A 66 -0.22 -19.32 0.24
N ALA A 67 -0.86 -18.18 -0.01
CA ALA A 67 -0.42 -17.24 -1.04
C ALA A 67 0.97 -16.63 -0.73
N ALA A 68 1.27 -16.34 0.54
CA ALA A 68 2.57 -15.82 0.96
C ALA A 68 3.70 -16.83 0.77
N ARG A 69 3.45 -18.13 1.01
CA ARG A 69 4.41 -19.21 0.75
C ARG A 69 4.81 -19.27 -0.72
N LEU A 70 3.86 -19.12 -1.65
CA LEU A 70 4.16 -19.06 -3.09
C LEU A 70 5.07 -17.88 -3.45
N LEU A 71 4.94 -16.73 -2.78
CA LEU A 71 5.85 -15.61 -2.97
C LEU A 71 7.23 -15.89 -2.38
N ALA A 72 7.29 -16.55 -1.22
CA ALA A 72 8.56 -16.96 -0.61
C ALA A 72 9.32 -17.97 -1.49
N ASP A 73 8.63 -18.89 -2.17
CA ASP A 73 9.21 -19.81 -3.16
C ASP A 73 9.86 -19.06 -4.34
N ALA A 74 9.33 -17.89 -4.71
CA ALA A 74 9.94 -17.00 -5.71
C ALA A 74 11.14 -16.19 -5.18
N HIS A 75 11.50 -16.39 -3.90
CA HIS A 75 12.55 -15.66 -3.18
C HIS A 75 12.35 -14.15 -3.23
N VAL A 76 11.13 -13.69 -2.95
CA VAL A 76 10.88 -12.25 -2.78
C VAL A 76 11.61 -11.71 -1.55
N ASP A 77 12.07 -10.48 -1.65
CA ASP A 77 12.85 -9.80 -0.62
C ASP A 77 12.00 -9.21 0.52
N VAL A 78 10.72 -8.97 0.24
CA VAL A 78 9.72 -8.38 1.12
C VAL A 78 8.31 -8.70 0.59
N ILE A 79 7.38 -8.96 1.50
CA ILE A 79 5.96 -9.20 1.18
C ILE A 79 5.12 -7.99 1.61
N GLY A 80 4.31 -7.47 0.69
CA GLY A 80 3.31 -6.44 0.95
C GLY A 80 1.91 -7.02 0.89
N TRP A 81 1.16 -6.90 1.99
CA TRP A 81 -0.28 -7.09 1.98
C TRP A 81 -0.97 -5.79 1.62
N SER A 82 -1.54 -5.75 0.42
CA SER A 82 -2.24 -4.57 -0.08
C SER A 82 -3.72 -4.60 0.33
N GLY A 83 -4.04 -5.03 1.54
CA GLY A 83 -5.40 -4.94 2.09
C GLY A 83 -5.53 -3.77 3.06
N THR A 84 -6.72 -3.18 3.09
CA THR A 84 -7.08 -2.07 3.98
C THR A 84 -7.88 -2.53 5.20
N SER A 85 -7.97 -3.85 5.42
CA SER A 85 -8.72 -4.48 6.50
C SER A 85 -8.23 -4.11 7.89
N GLY A 86 -6.93 -3.86 8.07
CA GLY A 86 -6.38 -3.32 9.31
C GLY A 86 -7.05 -2.01 9.77
N GLY A 87 -7.63 -1.23 8.85
CA GLY A 87 -8.36 0.00 9.19
C GLY A 87 -9.63 -0.22 10.04
N TRP A 88 -10.19 -1.43 10.03
CA TRP A 88 -11.36 -1.78 10.87
C TRP A 88 -11.13 -2.99 11.79
N LEU A 89 -10.17 -3.87 11.46
CA LEU A 89 -9.77 -5.00 12.32
C LEU A 89 -8.82 -4.57 13.44
N GLY A 90 -8.14 -3.43 13.28
CA GLY A 90 -7.13 -2.92 14.19
C GLY A 90 -5.72 -3.11 13.65
N PHE A 91 -4.83 -2.18 14.00
CA PHE A 91 -3.43 -2.19 13.54
C PHE A 91 -2.62 -3.35 14.13
N ASP A 92 -2.93 -3.75 15.36
CA ASP A 92 -2.32 -4.91 16.02
C ASP A 92 -2.50 -6.20 15.20
N GLU A 93 -3.59 -6.32 14.44
CA GLU A 93 -3.83 -7.48 13.58
C GLU A 93 -2.89 -7.48 12.36
N ASP A 94 -2.70 -6.32 11.73
CA ASP A 94 -1.72 -6.17 10.65
C ASP A 94 -0.29 -6.42 11.16
N GLU A 95 0.03 -5.99 12.39
CA GLU A 95 1.33 -6.23 13.02
C GLU A 95 1.56 -7.73 13.29
N ARG A 96 0.57 -8.41 13.89
CA ARG A 96 0.59 -9.86 14.12
C ARG A 96 0.75 -10.62 12.81
N PHE A 97 0.02 -10.22 11.76
CA PHE A 97 0.11 -10.87 10.46
C PHE A 97 1.50 -10.69 9.84
N CYS A 98 2.06 -9.48 9.87
CA CYS A 98 3.42 -9.23 9.39
C CYS A 98 4.46 -10.06 10.17
N GLN A 99 4.28 -10.18 11.49
CA GLN A 99 5.16 -10.97 12.34
C GLN A 99 5.03 -12.47 12.02
N ALA A 100 3.81 -12.98 11.76
CA ALA A 100 3.58 -14.36 11.35
C ALA A 100 4.26 -14.70 10.01
N ILE A 101 4.18 -13.82 9.00
CA ILE A 101 4.94 -14.00 7.74
C ILE A 101 6.44 -14.11 8.04
N LYS A 102 6.97 -13.21 8.86
CA LYS A 102 8.39 -13.17 9.18
C LYS A 102 8.84 -14.43 9.92
N ASP A 103 8.09 -14.88 10.90
CA ASP A 103 8.42 -16.05 11.71
C ASP A 103 8.32 -17.35 10.91
N GLU A 104 7.31 -17.47 10.04
CA GLU A 104 7.07 -18.69 9.26
C GLU A 104 7.93 -18.77 7.99
N LEU A 105 8.16 -17.65 7.31
CA LEU A 105 8.78 -17.62 5.98
C LEU A 105 10.16 -16.95 5.96
N GLY A 106 10.56 -16.28 7.04
CA GLY A 106 11.82 -15.53 7.10
C GLY A 106 11.85 -14.27 6.23
N VAL A 107 10.71 -13.85 5.66
CA VAL A 107 10.59 -12.69 4.77
C VAL A 107 10.00 -11.51 5.55
N PRO A 108 10.60 -10.31 5.51
CA PRO A 108 9.98 -9.14 6.12
C PRO A 108 8.65 -8.81 5.42
N ALA A 109 7.67 -8.34 6.18
CA ALA A 109 6.35 -8.04 5.67
C ALA A 109 5.85 -6.64 6.06
N THR A 110 4.94 -6.10 5.27
CA THR A 110 4.25 -4.83 5.53
C THR A 110 2.81 -4.87 5.02
N THR A 111 2.00 -3.89 5.41
CA THR A 111 0.62 -3.71 4.94
C THR A 111 0.38 -2.28 4.48
N SER A 112 -0.62 -2.07 3.60
CA SER A 112 -1.05 -0.72 3.18
C SER A 112 -1.42 0.18 4.37
N THR A 113 -2.08 -0.38 5.39
CA THR A 113 -2.54 0.38 6.57
C THR A 113 -1.36 0.79 7.45
N LEU A 114 -0.47 -0.15 7.79
CA LEU A 114 0.71 0.16 8.60
C LEU A 114 1.66 1.12 7.86
N ALA A 115 1.76 0.98 6.54
CA ALA A 115 2.53 1.90 5.71
C ALA A 115 1.93 3.31 5.69
N LEU A 116 0.61 3.43 5.60
CA LEU A 116 -0.08 4.72 5.71
C LEU A 116 0.20 5.38 7.07
N ASN A 117 0.08 4.64 8.17
CA ASN A 117 0.38 5.14 9.51
C ASN A 117 1.83 5.64 9.62
N ARG A 118 2.80 4.85 9.14
CA ARG A 118 4.21 5.26 9.10
C ARG A 118 4.44 6.54 8.29
N ALA A 119 3.78 6.68 7.14
CA ALA A 119 3.90 7.88 6.32
C ALA A 119 3.32 9.12 7.04
N LEU A 120 2.15 8.97 7.68
CA LEU A 120 1.54 10.04 8.49
C LEU A 120 2.45 10.45 9.66
N ASP A 121 3.06 9.49 10.35
CA ASP A 121 3.97 9.76 11.47
C ASP A 121 5.26 10.47 11.01
N LEU A 122 5.88 10.01 9.91
CA LEU A 122 7.07 10.67 9.35
C LEU A 122 6.82 12.10 8.88
N LEU A 123 5.59 12.39 8.46
CA LEU A 123 5.15 13.72 8.04
C LEU A 123 4.58 14.56 9.21
N GLU A 124 4.52 14.00 10.42
CA GLU A 124 3.93 14.62 11.62
C GLU A 124 2.46 15.05 11.43
N ILE A 125 1.71 14.35 10.57
CA ILE A 125 0.33 14.70 10.22
C ILE A 125 -0.65 14.09 11.22
N LYS A 126 -1.45 14.94 11.86
CA LYS A 126 -2.50 14.52 12.81
C LYS A 126 -3.92 14.63 12.28
N LYS A 127 -4.13 15.34 11.17
CA LYS A 127 -5.41 15.52 10.50
C LYS A 127 -5.23 15.31 9.00
N PHE A 128 -5.95 14.37 8.42
CA PHE A 128 -5.94 14.07 6.99
C PHE A 128 -7.35 13.78 6.49
N ALA A 129 -7.56 13.94 5.19
CA ALA A 129 -8.82 13.64 4.54
C ALA A 129 -8.81 12.24 3.93
N LEU A 130 -9.88 11.48 4.14
CA LEU A 130 -10.08 10.16 3.53
C LEU A 130 -11.07 10.27 2.35
N VAL A 131 -10.69 9.78 1.18
CA VAL A 131 -11.54 9.77 -0.02
C VAL A 131 -11.58 8.36 -0.63
N THR A 132 -12.74 7.88 -1.09
CA THR A 132 -12.91 6.44 -1.39
C THR A 132 -13.75 6.08 -2.63
N PRO A 133 -14.87 6.73 -3.01
CA PRO A 133 -15.60 6.32 -4.20
C PRO A 133 -14.93 6.84 -5.47
N GLU A 134 -14.38 5.92 -6.27
CA GLU A 134 -13.53 6.21 -7.44
C GLU A 134 -14.11 7.27 -8.40
N LYS A 135 -15.40 7.15 -8.71
CA LYS A 135 -16.09 7.99 -9.70
C LYS A 135 -16.15 9.47 -9.34
N ILE A 136 -15.95 9.82 -8.08
CA ILE A 136 -16.09 11.19 -7.58
C ILE A 136 -14.84 11.67 -6.83
N LEU A 137 -13.70 10.99 -6.97
CA LEU A 137 -12.48 11.32 -6.23
C LEU A 137 -12.06 12.79 -6.41
N ASP A 138 -11.99 13.30 -7.63
CA ASP A 138 -11.61 14.71 -7.89
C ASP A 138 -12.56 15.69 -7.18
N ARG A 139 -13.87 15.41 -7.21
CA ARG A 139 -14.87 16.22 -6.52
C ARG A 139 -14.71 16.14 -5.00
N GLN A 140 -14.50 14.94 -4.45
CA GLN A 140 -14.31 14.75 -3.02
C GLN A 140 -13.06 15.45 -2.52
N VAL A 141 -11.93 15.32 -3.22
CA VAL A 141 -10.68 15.99 -2.89
C VAL A 141 -10.88 17.50 -2.84
N LYS A 142 -11.53 18.08 -3.86
CA LYS A 142 -11.88 19.50 -3.86
C LYS A 142 -12.73 19.88 -2.63
N GLU A 143 -13.81 19.15 -2.39
CA GLU A 143 -14.73 19.46 -1.28
C GLU A 143 -14.06 19.34 0.10
N VAL A 144 -13.21 18.34 0.34
CA VAL A 144 -12.54 18.17 1.65
C VAL A 144 -11.46 19.23 1.86
N MET A 145 -10.76 19.65 0.81
CA MET A 145 -9.78 20.73 0.90
C MET A 145 -10.44 22.09 1.13
N GLU A 146 -11.57 22.38 0.45
CA GLU A 146 -12.35 23.61 0.67
C GLU A 146 -12.97 23.64 2.08
N LYS A 147 -13.59 22.56 2.53
CA LYS A 147 -14.23 22.47 3.86
C LYS A 147 -13.21 22.40 4.99
N GLY A 148 -12.04 21.83 4.72
CA GLY A 148 -10.95 21.65 5.69
C GLY A 148 -10.26 22.94 6.10
N LYS A 149 -10.45 24.05 5.36
CA LYS A 149 -9.94 25.40 5.70
C LYS A 149 -8.45 25.44 6.09
N GLY A 150 -7.61 24.65 5.43
CA GLY A 150 -6.17 24.56 5.69
C GLY A 150 -5.76 23.65 6.86
N GLU A 151 -6.70 22.96 7.50
CA GLU A 151 -6.39 22.01 8.59
C GLU A 151 -6.08 20.59 8.09
N VAL A 152 -6.33 20.31 6.81
CA VAL A 152 -6.05 19.01 6.20
C VAL A 152 -4.57 18.94 5.85
N GLY A 153 -3.80 18.12 6.55
CA GLY A 153 -2.36 17.95 6.33
C GLY A 153 -2.00 16.94 5.24
N ALA A 154 -2.91 16.02 4.89
CA ALA A 154 -2.75 15.07 3.79
C ALA A 154 -4.11 14.67 3.21
N ILE A 155 -4.08 14.15 1.99
CA ILE A 155 -5.19 13.42 1.36
C ILE A 155 -4.81 11.93 1.34
N SER A 156 -5.71 11.03 1.70
CA SER A 156 -5.50 9.59 1.56
C SER A 156 -6.65 8.92 0.82
N THR A 157 -6.30 8.07 -0.15
CA THR A 157 -7.24 7.17 -0.84
C THR A 157 -7.18 5.79 -0.21
N PHE A 158 -8.31 5.33 0.33
CA PHE A 158 -8.36 4.16 1.19
C PHE A 158 -9.18 3.03 0.56
N CYS A 159 -8.52 2.29 -0.32
CA CYS A 159 -8.92 1.01 -0.90
C CYS A 159 -7.96 0.74 -2.05
N THR A 160 -7.37 -0.44 -2.08
CA THR A 160 -6.37 -0.82 -3.08
C THR A 160 -7.00 -1.35 -4.37
N ASN A 161 -8.33 -1.36 -4.44
CA ASN A 161 -9.10 -1.64 -5.65
C ASN A 161 -9.57 -0.35 -6.35
N LEU A 162 -8.96 0.80 -6.04
CA LEU A 162 -9.21 2.09 -6.69
C LEU A 162 -8.06 2.43 -7.64
N THR A 163 -8.37 3.00 -8.80
CA THR A 163 -7.34 3.57 -9.70
C THR A 163 -7.10 5.03 -9.32
N ALA A 164 -6.47 5.28 -8.16
CA ALA A 164 -6.31 6.62 -7.60
C ALA A 164 -4.86 7.13 -7.57
N ALA A 165 -3.88 6.24 -7.41
CA ALA A 165 -2.45 6.58 -7.30
C ALA A 165 -1.94 7.53 -8.42
N GLN A 166 -2.43 7.39 -9.65
CA GLN A 166 -2.03 8.23 -10.80
C GLN A 166 -2.39 9.71 -10.61
N ARG A 167 -3.36 10.02 -9.74
CA ARG A 167 -3.81 11.39 -9.47
C ARG A 167 -2.98 12.10 -8.40
N ALA A 168 -2.12 11.38 -7.68
CA ALA A 168 -1.38 11.91 -6.54
C ALA A 168 -0.61 13.20 -6.88
N SER A 169 0.25 13.16 -7.89
CA SER A 169 1.06 14.33 -8.28
C SER A 169 0.20 15.56 -8.64
N LYS A 170 -0.93 15.35 -9.34
CA LYS A 170 -1.86 16.42 -9.70
C LYS A 170 -2.46 17.07 -8.45
N TRP A 171 -2.98 16.25 -7.53
CA TRP A 171 -3.60 16.78 -6.31
C TRP A 171 -2.58 17.43 -5.38
N GLU A 172 -1.36 16.91 -5.29
CA GLU A 172 -0.29 17.54 -4.51
C GLU A 172 0.12 18.90 -5.09
N GLU A 173 0.18 19.04 -6.41
CA GLU A 173 0.43 20.32 -7.09
C GLU A 173 -0.71 21.31 -6.86
N GLU A 174 -1.95 20.85 -6.95
CA GLU A 174 -3.16 21.69 -6.82
C GLU A 174 -3.40 22.16 -5.38
N TYR A 175 -3.18 21.29 -4.39
CA TYR A 175 -3.58 21.53 -3.00
C TYR A 175 -2.43 21.71 -2.02
N GLY A 176 -1.18 21.47 -2.43
CA GLY A 176 0.01 21.71 -1.61
C GLY A 176 0.18 20.75 -0.43
N VAL A 177 -0.61 19.68 -0.35
CA VAL A 177 -0.56 18.66 0.71
C VAL A 177 -0.20 17.30 0.12
N PRO A 178 0.56 16.44 0.83
CA PRO A 178 0.90 15.10 0.36
C PRO A 178 -0.33 14.22 0.12
N VAL A 179 -0.24 13.36 -0.88
CA VAL A 179 -1.27 12.34 -1.19
C VAL A 179 -0.75 10.95 -0.85
N LEU A 180 -1.43 10.28 0.05
CA LEU A 180 -1.09 8.96 0.59
C LEU A 180 -2.08 7.91 0.09
N ASP A 181 -1.86 7.45 -1.14
CA ASP A 181 -2.64 6.37 -1.74
C ASP A 181 -2.23 4.99 -1.20
N THR A 182 -3.20 4.14 -0.85
CA THR A 182 -2.94 2.85 -0.20
C THR A 182 -2.22 1.81 -1.07
N VAL A 183 -2.24 1.93 -2.41
CA VAL A 183 -1.35 1.15 -3.29
C VAL A 183 0.06 1.73 -3.25
N SER A 184 0.18 3.06 -3.30
CA SER A 184 1.49 3.72 -3.21
C SER A 184 2.17 3.51 -1.85
N THR A 185 1.44 3.52 -0.73
CA THR A 185 2.01 3.36 0.63
C THR A 185 2.64 1.99 0.82
N VAL A 186 1.97 0.91 0.40
CA VAL A 186 2.55 -0.43 0.54
C VAL A 186 3.82 -0.57 -0.31
N ILE A 187 3.83 -0.03 -1.53
CA ILE A 187 5.02 -0.08 -2.39
C ILE A 187 6.16 0.77 -1.81
N TRP A 188 5.87 2.01 -1.40
CA TRP A 188 6.84 2.90 -0.76
C TRP A 188 7.47 2.21 0.46
N ASP A 189 6.65 1.60 1.31
CA ASP A 189 7.13 1.01 2.54
C ASP A 189 7.92 -0.28 2.30
N MET A 190 7.56 -1.09 1.30
CA MET A 190 8.39 -2.22 0.86
C MET A 190 9.77 -1.77 0.39
N LEU A 191 9.84 -0.68 -0.39
CA LEU A 191 11.10 -0.08 -0.82
C LEU A 191 11.90 0.46 0.39
N ARG A 192 11.23 1.12 1.34
CA ARG A 192 11.81 1.65 2.58
C ARG A 192 12.38 0.54 3.47
N VAL A 193 11.63 -0.54 3.71
CA VAL A 193 12.06 -1.71 4.49
C VAL A 193 13.32 -2.34 3.90
N LYS A 194 13.49 -2.28 2.58
CA LYS A 194 14.69 -2.76 1.89
C LYS A 194 15.75 -1.70 1.67
N GLU A 195 15.59 -0.52 2.27
CA GLU A 195 16.50 0.62 2.18
C GLU A 195 16.82 0.99 0.74
N TYR A 196 15.82 0.87 -0.14
CA TYR A 196 15.96 1.27 -1.53
C TYR A 196 16.02 2.80 -1.64
N LYS A 197 16.63 3.29 -2.72
CA LYS A 197 16.91 4.72 -2.91
C LYS A 197 15.61 5.56 -2.86
N LYS A 198 15.56 6.51 -1.92
CA LYS A 198 14.50 7.54 -1.85
C LYS A 198 14.44 8.36 -3.14
N GLY A 199 13.24 8.72 -3.55
CA GLY A 199 12.95 9.49 -4.76
C GLY A 199 13.23 8.72 -6.06
N ALA A 200 13.43 7.40 -6.03
CA ALA A 200 13.65 6.60 -7.23
C ALA A 200 12.38 6.45 -8.09
N VAL A 201 11.20 6.51 -7.49
CA VAL A 201 9.90 6.55 -8.18
C VAL A 201 9.48 8.00 -8.34
N LYS A 202 9.17 8.42 -9.57
CA LYS A 202 8.73 9.79 -9.89
C LYS A 202 7.34 9.79 -10.51
N GLY A 203 6.62 10.90 -10.37
CA GLY A 203 5.28 11.08 -10.93
C GLY A 203 4.14 10.40 -10.16
N TRP A 204 4.40 9.80 -9.00
CA TRP A 204 3.40 9.12 -8.14
C TRP A 204 3.23 9.79 -6.77
N GLY A 205 3.38 11.11 -6.73
CA GLY A 205 3.35 11.91 -5.50
C GLY A 205 4.69 11.93 -4.73
N LYS A 206 4.75 12.79 -3.72
CA LYS A 206 5.92 13.06 -2.87
C LYS A 206 6.19 11.96 -1.85
N LEU A 207 5.25 11.03 -1.66
CA LEU A 207 5.42 9.88 -0.76
C LEU A 207 6.73 9.12 -1.02
N PHE A 208 7.09 8.89 -2.28
CA PHE A 208 8.31 8.17 -2.63
C PHE A 208 9.61 8.94 -2.36
N GLU A 209 9.53 10.20 -1.92
CA GLU A 209 10.66 11.03 -1.51
C GLU A 209 10.99 10.90 -0.01
N LEU A 210 10.07 10.34 0.78
CA LEU A 210 10.24 10.03 2.20
C LEU A 210 11.19 8.86 2.44
#